data_AF-A0A2T1HWQ5-F1
#
_entry.id   AF-A0A2T1HWQ5-F1
#
_cell.length_a   1.000
_cell.length_b   1.000
_cell.length_c   1.000
_cell.angle_alpha   90.00
_cell.angle_beta   90.00
_cell.angle_gamma   90.00
#
_symmetry.space_group_name_H-M   'P 1'
#
loop_
_entity.id
_entity.type
_entity.pdbx_description
1 polymer ?
#
loop_
_entity_poly.entity_id
_entity_poly.type
_entity_poly.pdbx_seq_one_letter_code
_entity_poly.pdbx_strand_id
1 'polypeptide(L)'
;MPFTRRRFLAQLALAAFGVPSVRDLARKIEDAGRPLLLEPPAASQDLHIYDGGYVTLGPEYQASLNYRPTWREILKLEGVNVDDPVELTTAMNRRAMEVEELEAPVSDVCWPMVEGSLWCPAARAANLLSRLDLGSKLSGLGAAGRIEFHEGDNHPGSTDTWAVVPDDLSASLLQARLIELRQPLRVVIEADQGTIIALD
;
A
#
# COMPACT_ATOMS: atom_id res chain seq x y z
N MET A 1 -19.13 1.10 -23.23
CA MET A 1 -18.16 2.02 -23.88
C MET A 1 -17.07 2.34 -22.88
N PRO A 2 -15.84 1.79 -22.98
CA PRO A 2 -14.83 2.03 -21.96
C PRO A 2 -14.31 3.47 -22.10
N PHE A 3 -14.35 4.23 -21.02
CA PHE A 3 -13.77 5.56 -20.95
C PHE A 3 -12.25 5.44 -21.04
N THR A 4 -11.67 5.84 -22.17
CA THR A 4 -10.21 5.89 -22.31
C THR A 4 -9.64 7.04 -21.47
N ARG A 5 -8.52 6.78 -20.78
CA ARG A 5 -7.80 7.72 -19.89
C ARG A 5 -7.59 9.11 -20.51
N ARG A 6 -7.35 9.16 -21.83
CA ARG A 6 -7.23 10.40 -22.62
C ARG A 6 -8.53 11.22 -22.67
N ARG A 7 -9.69 10.56 -22.72
CA ARG A 7 -11.01 11.19 -22.78
C ARG A 7 -11.43 11.74 -21.41
N PHE A 8 -11.04 11.07 -20.32
CA PHE A 8 -11.22 11.57 -18.95
C PHE A 8 -10.39 12.84 -18.68
N LEU A 9 -9.10 12.83 -19.05
CA LEU A 9 -8.24 14.00 -18.93
C LEU A 9 -8.72 15.18 -19.78
N ALA A 10 -9.24 14.92 -20.99
CA ALA A 10 -9.82 15.94 -21.84
C ALA A 10 -11.12 16.54 -21.24
N GLN A 11 -11.93 15.73 -20.56
CA GLN A 11 -13.15 16.20 -19.89
C GLN A 11 -12.84 17.00 -18.61
N LEU A 12 -11.84 16.60 -17.84
CA LEU A 12 -11.35 17.36 -16.68
C LEU A 12 -10.78 18.73 -17.09
N ALA A 13 -10.04 18.79 -18.20
CA ALA A 13 -9.55 20.06 -18.74
C ALA A 13 -10.70 20.99 -19.19
N LEU A 14 -11.80 20.43 -19.71
CA LEU A 14 -12.98 21.19 -20.11
C LEU A 14 -13.75 21.72 -18.88
N ALA A 15 -13.91 20.88 -17.86
CA ALA A 15 -14.69 21.17 -16.65
C ALA A 15 -13.97 22.15 -15.70
N ALA A 16 -12.65 22.07 -15.58
CA ALA A 16 -11.89 22.89 -14.65
C ALA A 16 -11.56 24.31 -15.17
N PHE A 17 -11.55 24.53 -16.50
CA PHE A 17 -10.97 25.75 -17.06
C PHE A 17 -11.87 26.57 -17.98
N GLY A 18 -13.02 26.07 -18.44
CA GLY A 18 -14.07 26.91 -19.04
C GLY A 18 -13.67 27.80 -20.24
N VAL A 19 -12.63 27.49 -21.04
CA VAL A 19 -12.31 28.23 -22.29
C VAL A 19 -11.65 27.32 -23.35
N PRO A 20 -11.75 27.67 -24.65
CA PRO A 20 -11.47 26.80 -25.77
C PRO A 20 -10.00 26.92 -26.17
N SER A 21 -9.14 26.07 -25.63
CA SER A 21 -8.17 25.31 -26.44
C SER A 21 -7.11 24.69 -25.55
N VAL A 22 -6.77 23.47 -25.91
CA VAL A 22 -5.61 22.71 -25.39
C VAL A 22 -4.30 23.51 -25.47
N ARG A 23 -4.22 24.57 -26.29
CA ARG A 23 -3.01 25.38 -26.51
C ARG A 23 -2.66 26.30 -25.33
N ASP A 24 -3.63 26.92 -24.68
CA ASP A 24 -3.35 27.80 -23.53
C ASP A 24 -2.94 27.00 -22.28
N LEU A 25 -3.48 25.78 -22.15
CA LEU A 25 -3.02 24.82 -21.16
C LEU A 25 -1.57 24.40 -21.48
N ALA A 26 -1.27 24.02 -22.72
CA ALA A 26 0.08 23.66 -23.17
C ALA A 26 1.12 24.78 -22.94
N ARG A 27 0.74 26.05 -23.12
CA ARG A 27 1.65 27.18 -22.87
C ARG A 27 1.91 27.41 -21.38
N LYS A 28 0.87 27.33 -20.53
CA LYS A 28 1.04 27.41 -19.06
C LYS A 28 1.84 26.24 -18.49
N ILE A 29 1.77 25.10 -19.16
CA ILE A 29 2.56 23.90 -18.87
C ILE A 29 4.04 24.14 -19.15
N GLU A 30 4.34 24.69 -20.33
CA GLU A 30 5.71 25.00 -20.74
C GLU A 30 6.33 26.09 -19.84
N ASP A 31 5.55 27.11 -19.45
CA ASP A 31 6.02 28.21 -18.60
C ASP A 31 6.29 27.79 -17.13
N ALA A 32 5.66 26.72 -16.63
CA ALA A 32 5.79 26.31 -15.23
C ALA A 32 7.10 25.55 -14.91
N GLY A 33 7.88 25.16 -15.93
CA GLY A 33 9.19 24.52 -15.78
C GLY A 33 9.20 23.17 -15.02
N ARG A 34 8.02 22.63 -14.70
CA ARG A 34 7.82 21.34 -14.02
C ARG A 34 6.87 20.50 -14.86
N PRO A 35 7.17 19.20 -15.06
CA PRO A 35 6.25 18.34 -15.80
C PRO A 35 4.93 18.23 -15.05
N LEU A 36 3.78 18.35 -15.74
CA LEU A 36 2.48 18.17 -15.05
C LEU A 36 2.29 16.76 -14.52
N LEU A 37 2.88 15.79 -15.22
CA LEU A 37 2.84 14.39 -14.87
C LEU A 37 4.24 14.00 -14.47
N LEU A 38 4.39 13.60 -13.20
CA LEU A 38 5.59 12.92 -12.76
C LEU A 38 5.68 11.59 -13.48
N GLU A 39 6.84 11.30 -14.06
CA GLU A 39 7.09 9.98 -14.60
C GLU A 39 7.14 8.99 -13.42
N PRO A 40 6.28 7.94 -13.42
CA PRO A 40 6.35 6.93 -12.40
C PRO A 40 7.68 6.18 -12.50
N PRO A 41 8.35 5.88 -11.37
CA PRO A 41 9.48 4.97 -11.39
C PRO A 41 9.03 3.60 -11.92
N ALA A 42 9.98 2.82 -12.44
CA ALA A 42 9.70 1.43 -12.80
C ALA A 42 9.17 0.69 -11.56
N ALA A 43 7.93 0.21 -11.63
CA ALA A 43 7.30 -0.50 -10.54
C ALA A 43 8.00 -1.86 -10.35
N SER A 44 8.45 -2.14 -9.12
CA SER A 44 8.97 -3.44 -8.73
C SER A 44 7.90 -4.32 -8.07
N GLN A 45 6.85 -3.70 -7.53
CA GLN A 45 5.76 -4.35 -6.83
C GLN A 45 4.42 -3.64 -7.09
N ASP A 46 3.34 -4.40 -7.01
CA ASP A 46 1.97 -3.92 -7.18
C ASP A 46 1.23 -3.90 -5.84
N LEU A 47 0.48 -2.81 -5.61
CA LEU A 47 -0.50 -2.69 -4.54
C LEU A 47 -1.88 -2.95 -5.14
N HIS A 48 -2.47 -4.08 -4.81
CA HIS A 48 -3.80 -4.46 -5.31
C HIS A 48 -4.86 -3.92 -4.35
N ILE A 49 -5.86 -3.23 -4.88
CA ILE A 49 -7.04 -2.76 -4.17
C ILE A 49 -8.22 -3.58 -4.69
N TYR A 50 -8.79 -4.40 -3.82
CA TYR A 50 -9.94 -5.26 -4.10
C TYR A 50 -11.26 -4.56 -3.84
N ASP A 51 -12.36 -5.23 -4.18
CA ASP A 51 -13.70 -4.76 -3.82
C ASP A 51 -13.82 -4.54 -2.30
N GLY A 52 -14.55 -3.50 -1.91
CA GLY A 52 -14.56 -3.00 -0.53
C GLY A 52 -13.30 -2.22 -0.12
N GLY A 53 -12.34 -2.02 -1.04
CA GLY A 53 -11.17 -1.17 -0.83
C GLY A 53 -9.98 -1.86 -0.17
N TYR A 54 -10.04 -3.17 0.04
CA TYR A 54 -9.00 -3.92 0.75
C TYR A 54 -7.67 -3.93 -0.01
N VAL A 55 -6.58 -3.55 0.68
CA VAL A 55 -5.27 -3.38 0.05
C VAL A 55 -4.32 -4.53 0.38
N THR A 56 -3.64 -5.06 -0.64
CA THR A 56 -2.61 -6.10 -0.51
C THR A 56 -1.36 -5.77 -1.32
N LEU A 57 -0.22 -6.28 -0.89
CA LEU A 57 1.05 -6.16 -1.59
C LEU A 57 1.30 -7.44 -2.43
N GLY A 58 1.08 -7.33 -3.73
CA GLY A 58 0.94 -8.47 -4.64
C GLY A 58 -0.46 -9.12 -4.55
N PRO A 59 -0.75 -10.13 -5.37
CA PRO A 59 -2.06 -10.79 -5.40
C PRO A 59 -2.39 -11.48 -4.07
N GLU A 60 -3.63 -11.38 -3.61
CA GLU A 60 -4.14 -12.02 -2.38
C GLU A 60 -3.86 -13.52 -2.32
N TYR A 61 -3.97 -14.21 -3.46
CA TYR A 61 -3.76 -15.66 -3.58
C TYR A 61 -2.30 -16.07 -3.77
N GLN A 62 -1.32 -15.19 -3.58
CA GLN A 62 0.06 -15.66 -3.41
C GLN A 62 0.11 -16.46 -2.10
N ALA A 63 -0.04 -17.78 -2.27
CA ALA A 63 -0.04 -18.79 -1.23
C ALA A 63 1.03 -18.44 -0.20
N SER A 64 0.63 -18.49 1.08
CA SER A 64 1.52 -18.44 2.23
C SER A 64 2.82 -19.11 1.83
N LEU A 65 3.89 -18.32 1.72
CA LEU A 65 5.19 -18.84 1.33
C LEU A 65 5.42 -20.09 2.19
N ASN A 66 5.80 -21.23 1.59
CA ASN A 66 6.19 -22.45 2.32
C ASN A 66 7.41 -22.22 3.25
N TYR A 67 7.81 -20.96 3.40
CA TYR A 67 8.86 -20.44 4.21
C TYR A 67 8.27 -19.93 5.54
N ARG A 68 8.76 -20.49 6.65
CA ARG A 68 8.54 -19.93 7.98
C ARG A 68 9.76 -19.05 8.33
N PRO A 69 9.57 -17.74 8.51
CA PRO A 69 10.66 -16.87 8.92
C PRO A 69 11.16 -17.24 10.31
N THR A 70 12.42 -16.90 10.58
CA THR A 70 12.96 -16.96 11.94
C THR A 70 12.51 -15.76 12.76
N TRP A 71 12.57 -15.87 14.09
CA TRP A 71 12.29 -14.73 14.96
C TRP A 71 13.22 -13.55 14.69
N ARG A 72 14.48 -13.78 14.30
CA ARG A 72 15.40 -12.71 13.88
C ARG A 72 14.84 -11.92 12.69
N GLU A 73 14.29 -12.60 11.70
CA GLU A 73 13.72 -11.96 10.51
C GLU A 73 12.47 -11.16 10.85
N ILE A 74 11.62 -11.70 11.73
CA ILE A 74 10.45 -10.99 12.24
C ILE A 74 10.85 -9.70 12.96
N LEU A 75 11.85 -9.77 13.86
CA LEU A 75 12.35 -8.59 14.56
C LEU A 75 12.88 -7.53 13.58
N LYS A 76 13.63 -7.94 12.55
CA LYS A 76 14.08 -7.02 11.49
C LYS A 76 12.90 -6.36 10.76
N LEU A 77 11.84 -7.10 10.46
CA LEU A 77 10.66 -6.57 9.77
C LEU A 77 9.89 -5.55 10.62
N GLU A 78 9.84 -5.77 11.93
CA GLU A 78 9.31 -4.83 12.92
C GLU A 78 10.16 -3.57 13.07
N GLY A 79 11.37 -3.55 12.48
CA GLY A 79 12.30 -2.43 12.55
C GLY A 79 13.27 -2.50 13.71
N VAL A 80 13.36 -3.65 14.40
CA VAL A 80 14.35 -3.85 15.46
C VAL A 80 15.74 -3.97 14.86
N ASN A 81 16.68 -3.16 15.32
CA ASN A 81 18.08 -3.30 14.98
C ASN A 81 18.70 -4.50 15.72
N VAL A 82 18.65 -5.68 15.09
CA VAL A 82 19.20 -6.91 15.68
C VAL A 82 20.73 -6.91 15.83
N ASP A 83 21.43 -5.96 15.20
CA ASP A 83 22.88 -5.80 15.33
C ASP A 83 23.24 -4.93 16.56
N ASP A 84 22.27 -4.21 17.15
CA ASP A 84 22.40 -3.54 18.43
C ASP A 84 22.02 -4.51 19.57
N PRO A 85 22.99 -4.94 20.41
CA PRO A 85 22.71 -5.87 21.51
C PRO A 85 21.69 -5.34 22.53
N VAL A 86 21.60 -4.03 22.74
CA VAL A 86 20.68 -3.43 23.71
C VAL A 86 19.26 -3.48 23.19
N GLU A 87 19.07 -3.12 21.92
CA GLU A 87 17.77 -3.15 21.26
C GLU A 87 17.27 -4.59 21.12
N LEU A 88 18.15 -5.50 20.67
CA LEU A 88 17.86 -6.92 20.57
C LEU A 88 17.44 -7.51 21.92
N THR A 89 18.21 -7.28 22.98
CA THR A 89 17.89 -7.78 24.33
C THR A 89 16.56 -7.23 24.83
N THR A 90 16.27 -5.95 24.56
CA THR A 90 14.99 -5.34 24.94
C THR A 90 13.82 -5.98 24.19
N ALA A 91 13.96 -6.23 22.89
CA ALA A 91 12.93 -6.87 22.08
C ALA A 91 12.69 -8.34 22.49
N MET A 92 13.74 -9.08 22.83
CA MET A 92 13.64 -10.46 23.33
C MET A 92 12.97 -10.52 24.70
N ASN A 93 13.37 -9.66 25.65
CA ASN A 93 12.77 -9.61 26.98
C ASN A 93 11.26 -9.31 26.95
N ARG A 94 10.82 -8.41 26.05
CA ARG A 94 9.39 -8.12 25.87
C ARG A 94 8.57 -9.33 25.44
N ARG A 95 9.21 -10.30 24.77
CA ARG A 95 8.58 -11.51 24.24
C ARG A 95 8.85 -12.74 25.10
N ALA A 96 9.56 -12.59 26.22
CA ALA A 96 10.02 -13.70 27.05
C ALA A 96 10.73 -14.79 26.20
N MET A 97 11.63 -14.34 25.32
CA MET A 97 12.34 -15.18 24.36
C MET A 97 13.81 -15.35 24.77
N GLU A 98 14.32 -16.56 24.59
CA GLU A 98 15.73 -16.90 24.80
C GLU A 98 16.57 -16.72 23.51
N VAL A 99 17.89 -16.61 23.65
CA VAL A 99 18.80 -16.35 22.50
C VAL A 99 18.73 -17.46 21.46
N GLU A 100 18.55 -18.70 21.91
CA GLU A 100 18.48 -19.88 21.05
C GLU A 100 17.24 -19.90 20.17
N GLU A 101 16.16 -19.24 20.60
CA GLU A 101 14.91 -19.14 19.84
C GLU A 101 15.00 -18.14 18.69
N LEU A 102 15.99 -17.25 18.69
CA LEU A 102 16.13 -16.19 17.70
C LEU A 102 16.32 -16.73 16.27
N GLU A 103 17.03 -17.86 16.14
CA GLU A 103 17.23 -18.56 14.86
C GLU A 103 16.17 -19.63 14.58
N ALA A 104 15.29 -19.91 15.54
CA ALA A 104 14.21 -20.86 15.34
C ALA A 104 13.14 -20.27 14.42
N PRO A 105 12.54 -21.09 13.54
CA PRO A 105 11.37 -20.66 12.79
C PRO A 105 10.22 -20.32 13.75
N VAL A 106 9.39 -19.36 13.36
CA VAL A 106 8.17 -19.03 14.10
C VAL A 106 7.33 -20.30 14.26
N SER A 107 6.93 -20.60 15.49
CA SER A 107 6.15 -21.80 15.82
C SER A 107 4.76 -21.75 15.19
N ASP A 108 4.15 -22.92 14.96
CA ASP A 108 2.78 -22.99 14.42
C ASP A 108 1.74 -22.34 15.34
N VAL A 109 2.03 -22.22 16.63
CA VAL A 109 1.17 -21.52 17.60
C VAL A 109 1.23 -20.01 17.39
N CYS A 110 2.42 -19.45 17.16
CA CYS A 110 2.60 -18.02 16.94
C CYS A 110 2.36 -17.61 15.49
N TRP A 111 2.41 -18.56 14.55
CA TRP A 111 2.35 -18.29 13.13
C TRP A 111 1.09 -17.52 12.70
N PRO A 112 -0.15 -17.90 13.07
CA PRO A 112 -1.34 -17.17 12.66
C PRO A 112 -1.32 -15.69 13.08
N MET A 113 -0.78 -15.41 14.27
CA MET A 113 -0.64 -14.05 14.81
C MET A 113 0.38 -13.24 14.00
N VAL A 114 1.55 -13.81 13.73
CA VAL A 114 2.61 -13.18 12.92
C VAL A 114 2.15 -13.01 11.47
N GLU A 115 1.42 -13.99 10.95
CA GLU A 115 0.90 -13.98 9.60
C GLU A 115 -0.09 -12.82 9.41
N GLY A 116 -1.10 -12.73 10.27
CA GLY A 116 -2.12 -11.67 10.21
C GLY A 116 -1.60 -10.27 10.50
N SER A 117 -0.58 -10.12 11.36
CA SER A 117 -0.07 -8.80 11.77
C SER A 117 1.06 -8.25 10.89
N LEU A 118 1.89 -9.11 10.30
CA LEU A 118 3.14 -8.69 9.66
C LEU A 118 3.43 -9.35 8.31
N TRP A 119 3.00 -10.59 8.10
CA TRP A 119 3.52 -11.38 6.97
C TRP A 119 2.58 -11.48 5.78
N CYS A 120 1.26 -11.54 5.99
CA CYS A 120 0.31 -11.70 4.90
C CYS A 120 0.36 -10.49 3.95
N PRO A 121 -0.04 -10.64 2.67
CA PRO A 121 0.02 -9.56 1.69
C PRO A 121 -0.67 -8.27 2.16
N ALA A 122 -1.77 -8.38 2.89
CA ALA A 122 -2.50 -7.25 3.45
C ALA A 122 -1.75 -6.56 4.59
N ALA A 123 -1.26 -7.33 5.56
CA ALA A 123 -0.44 -6.81 6.66
C ALA A 123 0.80 -6.10 6.14
N ARG A 124 1.47 -6.68 5.14
CA ARG A 124 2.64 -6.06 4.50
C ARG A 124 2.29 -4.76 3.80
N ALA A 125 1.16 -4.69 3.09
CA ALA A 125 0.70 -3.44 2.48
C ALA A 125 0.40 -2.37 3.54
N ALA A 126 -0.34 -2.73 4.59
CA ALA A 126 -0.72 -1.81 5.66
C ALA A 126 0.50 -1.28 6.41
N ASN A 127 1.43 -2.15 6.80
CA ASN A 127 2.69 -1.77 7.45
C ASN A 127 3.60 -0.94 6.54
N LEU A 128 3.61 -1.22 5.23
CA LEU A 128 4.36 -0.41 4.28
C LEU A 128 3.76 0.99 4.19
N LEU A 129 2.45 1.09 3.98
CA LEU A 129 1.75 2.36 3.79
C LEU A 129 1.77 3.23 5.05
N SER A 130 1.69 2.63 6.24
CA SER A 130 1.71 3.35 7.52
C SER A 130 3.06 4.02 7.82
N ARG A 131 4.15 3.50 7.24
CA ARG A 131 5.51 4.06 7.38
C ARG A 131 5.82 5.16 6.37
N LEU A 132 4.96 5.38 5.37
CA LEU A 132 5.14 6.43 4.37
C LEU A 132 4.53 7.75 4.84
N ASP A 133 5.19 8.87 4.51
CA ASP A 133 4.57 10.18 4.64
C ASP A 133 3.55 10.38 3.51
N LEU A 134 2.32 9.92 3.73
CA LEU A 134 1.22 10.00 2.77
C LEU A 134 0.71 11.44 2.57
N GLY A 135 1.14 12.39 3.42
CA GLY A 135 0.80 13.80 3.32
C GLY A 135 -0.66 14.13 3.63
N SER A 136 -0.94 15.43 3.75
CA SER A 136 -2.25 15.96 4.19
C SER A 136 -3.43 15.70 3.25
N LYS A 137 -3.17 15.23 2.03
CA LYS A 137 -4.23 14.89 1.06
C LYS A 137 -4.87 13.53 1.35
N LEU A 138 -4.16 12.64 2.03
CA LEU A 138 -4.58 11.27 2.36
C LEU A 138 -4.75 11.05 3.87
N SER A 139 -4.25 11.98 4.70
CA SER A 139 -4.38 11.93 6.16
C SER A 139 -4.77 13.28 6.75
N GLY A 140 -5.61 13.26 7.79
CA GLY A 140 -6.02 14.44 8.54
C GLY A 140 -7.41 15.00 8.20
N LEU A 141 -7.85 15.97 9.02
CA LEU A 141 -9.17 16.58 8.92
C LEU A 141 -9.28 17.44 7.65
N GLY A 142 -10.20 17.09 6.74
CA GLY A 142 -10.35 17.79 5.45
C GLY A 142 -9.48 17.25 4.31
N ALA A 143 -8.88 16.06 4.48
CA ALA A 143 -8.17 15.36 3.42
C ALA A 143 -9.09 15.07 2.22
N ALA A 144 -8.54 15.13 1.00
CA ALA A 144 -9.28 14.90 -0.24
C ALA A 144 -9.52 13.40 -0.51
N GLY A 145 -8.66 12.54 0.02
CA GLY A 145 -8.83 11.09 0.05
C GLY A 145 -8.57 10.55 1.45
N ARG A 146 -8.84 9.26 1.64
CA ARG A 146 -8.67 8.57 2.92
C ARG A 146 -8.00 7.22 2.72
N ILE A 147 -7.14 6.86 3.66
CA ILE A 147 -6.67 5.49 3.85
C ILE A 147 -6.98 5.14 5.29
N GLU A 148 -7.69 4.04 5.50
CA GLU A 148 -8.01 3.53 6.82
C GLU A 148 -7.04 2.41 7.16
N PHE A 149 -6.48 2.46 8.35
CA PHE A 149 -5.63 1.41 8.90
C PHE A 149 -6.39 0.76 10.04
N HIS A 150 -6.45 -0.57 10.01
CA HIS A 150 -7.17 -1.38 10.97
C HIS A 150 -6.19 -2.36 11.63
N GLU A 151 -6.32 -2.54 12.93
CA GLU A 151 -5.48 -3.44 13.73
C GLU A 151 -6.35 -4.13 14.80
N GLY A 152 -6.50 -5.45 14.70
CA GLY A 152 -7.19 -6.26 15.71
C GLY A 152 -8.71 -6.08 15.80
N ASP A 153 -9.33 -5.44 14.80
CA ASP A 153 -10.75 -5.05 14.84
C ASP A 153 -11.74 -6.18 14.49
N ASN A 154 -11.26 -7.34 14.03
CA ASN A 154 -12.14 -8.42 13.55
C ASN A 154 -12.77 -9.26 14.68
N HIS A 155 -12.06 -9.47 15.79
CA HIS A 155 -12.56 -10.18 16.98
C HIS A 155 -11.61 -9.99 18.18
N PRO A 156 -12.07 -10.20 19.43
CA PRO A 156 -11.19 -10.20 20.59
C PRO A 156 -10.00 -11.15 20.38
N GLY A 157 -8.79 -10.62 20.53
CA GLY A 157 -7.54 -11.37 20.31
C GLY A 157 -7.09 -11.49 18.85
N SER A 158 -7.77 -10.84 17.90
CA SER A 158 -7.22 -10.66 16.54
C SER A 158 -6.02 -9.72 16.61
N THR A 159 -4.99 -10.06 15.85
CA THR A 159 -3.83 -9.18 15.59
C THR A 159 -3.75 -8.84 14.10
N ASP A 160 -4.85 -9.04 13.36
CA ASP A 160 -4.85 -8.83 11.92
C ASP A 160 -4.65 -7.35 11.64
N THR A 161 -3.76 -7.06 10.71
CA THR A 161 -3.45 -5.70 10.27
C THR A 161 -3.78 -5.57 8.80
N TRP A 162 -4.57 -4.56 8.45
CA TRP A 162 -4.91 -4.30 7.05
C TRP A 162 -5.17 -2.82 6.80
N ALA A 163 -5.19 -2.46 5.51
CA ALA A 163 -5.53 -1.12 5.07
C ALA A 163 -6.70 -1.15 4.09
N VAL A 164 -7.52 -0.10 4.13
CA VAL A 164 -8.66 0.09 3.24
C VAL A 164 -8.55 1.43 2.54
N VAL A 165 -8.68 1.41 1.22
CA VAL A 165 -8.81 2.55 0.34
C VAL A 165 -10.26 2.59 -0.15
N PRO A 166 -11.12 3.46 0.40
CA PRO A 166 -12.57 3.34 0.26
C PRO A 166 -13.12 3.72 -1.12
N ASP A 167 -12.34 4.42 -1.93
CA ASP A 167 -12.80 4.96 -3.22
C ASP A 167 -11.66 5.18 -4.23
N ASP A 168 -12.04 5.27 -5.51
CA ASP A 168 -11.13 5.49 -6.64
C ASP A 168 -10.34 6.80 -6.56
N LEU A 169 -10.90 7.83 -5.90
CA LEU A 169 -10.23 9.10 -5.68
C LEU A 169 -9.04 8.92 -4.74
N SER A 170 -9.25 8.22 -3.63
CA SER A 170 -8.23 7.87 -2.64
C SER A 170 -7.17 6.97 -3.26
N ALA A 171 -7.55 6.01 -4.09
CA ALA A 171 -6.61 5.17 -4.85
C ALA A 171 -5.75 6.00 -5.82
N SER A 172 -6.36 6.95 -6.52
CA SER A 172 -5.64 7.85 -7.45
C SER A 172 -4.68 8.78 -6.72
N LEU A 173 -5.10 9.34 -5.59
CA LEU A 173 -4.26 10.17 -4.73
C LEU A 173 -3.10 9.37 -4.13
N LEU A 174 -3.34 8.12 -3.72
CA LEU A 174 -2.30 7.20 -3.28
C LEU A 174 -1.27 6.96 -4.38
N GLN A 175 -1.70 6.61 -5.59
CA GLN A 175 -0.76 6.43 -6.71
C GLN A 175 0.07 7.69 -6.98
N ALA A 176 -0.56 8.87 -6.96
CA ALA A 176 0.14 10.14 -7.15
C ALA A 176 1.20 10.36 -6.06
N ARG A 177 0.84 10.09 -4.80
CA ARG A 177 1.75 10.25 -3.67
C ARG A 177 2.92 9.27 -3.72
N LEU A 178 2.67 8.01 -4.09
CA LEU A 178 3.73 7.01 -4.28
C LEU A 178 4.74 7.46 -5.35
N ILE A 179 4.27 8.08 -6.43
CA ILE A 179 5.14 8.66 -7.46
C ILE A 179 5.94 9.85 -6.92
N GLU A 180 5.30 10.76 -6.17
CA GLU A 180 5.99 11.89 -5.53
C GLU A 180 7.11 11.42 -4.58
N LEU A 181 6.84 10.36 -3.81
CA LEU A 181 7.79 9.72 -2.89
C LEU A 181 8.81 8.82 -3.61
N ARG A 182 8.74 8.71 -4.95
CA ARG A 182 9.55 7.81 -5.78
C ARG A 182 9.54 6.36 -5.30
N GLN A 183 8.41 5.92 -4.75
CA GLN A 183 8.23 4.52 -4.37
C GLN A 183 8.03 3.68 -5.63
N PRO A 184 8.70 2.52 -5.77
CA PRO A 184 8.58 1.64 -6.92
C PRO A 184 7.30 0.79 -6.85
N LEU A 185 6.18 1.42 -6.51
CA LEU A 185 4.88 0.79 -6.28
C LEU A 185 3.85 1.30 -7.28
N ARG A 186 3.09 0.37 -7.85
CA ARG A 186 1.95 0.66 -8.73
C ARG A 186 0.65 0.21 -8.09
N VAL A 187 -0.35 1.07 -8.08
CA VAL A 187 -1.70 0.76 -7.61
C VAL A 187 -2.48 0.09 -8.75
N VAL A 188 -3.05 -1.07 -8.45
CA VAL A 188 -3.91 -1.86 -9.34
C VAL A 188 -5.26 -2.00 -8.66
N ILE A 189 -6.32 -1.56 -9.33
CA ILE A 189 -7.69 -1.74 -8.85
C ILE A 189 -8.22 -3.02 -9.49
N GLU A 190 -8.50 -4.03 -8.67
CA GLU A 190 -9.05 -5.31 -9.10
C GLU A 190 -10.57 -5.17 -9.20
N ALA A 191 -11.09 -5.31 -10.42
CA ALA A 191 -12.53 -5.42 -10.61
C ALA A 191 -12.97 -6.84 -10.24
N ASP A 192 -14.12 -6.95 -9.57
CA ASP A 192 -14.74 -8.20 -9.12
C ASP A 192 -14.55 -9.35 -10.13
N GLN A 193 -14.10 -10.51 -9.66
CA GLN A 193 -13.96 -11.73 -10.46
C GLN A 193 -15.35 -12.29 -10.79
N GLY A 194 -16.09 -11.55 -11.63
CA GLY A 194 -17.49 -11.81 -11.91
C GLY A 194 -17.90 -11.69 -13.37
N THR A 195 -17.02 -11.29 -14.30
CA THR A 195 -17.32 -11.47 -15.74
C THR A 195 -16.06 -11.52 -16.61
N ILE A 196 -15.68 -12.73 -17.03
CA ILE A 196 -14.99 -12.90 -18.32
C ILE A 196 -16.01 -12.51 -19.40
N ILE A 197 -15.96 -11.27 -19.87
CA ILE A 197 -16.45 -10.97 -21.22
C ILE A 197 -15.22 -10.99 -22.11
N ALA A 198 -14.93 -12.18 -22.65
CA ALA A 198 -14.17 -12.27 -23.89
C ALA A 198 -14.97 -11.46 -24.93
N LEU A 199 -14.37 -10.41 -25.48
CA LEU A 199 -14.85 -9.77 -26.69
C LEU A 199 -13.86 -10.15 -27.79
N ASP A 200 -14.29 -11.10 -28.62
CA ASP A 200 -13.87 -11.22 -30.01
C ASP A 200 -14.28 -9.95 -30.80
#